data_AF-A0A854WFN0-F1
#
_entry.id   AF-A0A854WFN0-F1
#
_cell.length_a   1.000
_cell.length_b   1.000
_cell.length_c   1.000
_cell.angle_alpha   90.00
_cell.angle_beta   90.00
_cell.angle_gamma   90.00
#
_symmetry.space_group_name_H-M   'P 1'
#
loop_
_entity.id
_entity.type
_entity.pdbx_description
1 polymer ?
#
loop_
_entity_poly.entity_id
_entity_poly.type
_entity_poly.pdbx_seq_one_letter_code
_entity_poly.pdbx_strand_id
1 'polypeptide(L)' 'MEEKYLEYALEHLERELDIIDNPYIYEYDEDKDMEVHKKNPYYVVGVHDSPYYRSEITRDILDIKTRLGR' A
#
# COMPACT_ATOMS: atom_id res chain seq x y z
N MET A 1 -16.94 14.22 -11.88
CA MET A 1 -16.09 14.85 -10.86
C MET A 1 -15.91 13.90 -9.68
N GLU A 2 -17.00 13.41 -9.08
CA GLU A 2 -16.96 12.45 -7.96
C GLU A 2 -16.20 11.16 -8.29
N GLU A 3 -16.45 10.55 -9.45
CA GLU A 3 -15.76 9.34 -9.91
C GLU A 3 -14.23 9.49 -9.95
N LYS A 4 -13.71 10.61 -10.47
CA LYS A 4 -12.26 10.88 -10.51
C LYS A 4 -11.65 10.97 -9.11
N TYR A 5 -12.38 11.50 -8.12
CA TYR A 5 -11.91 11.53 -6.73
C TYR A 5 -11.94 10.14 -6.10
N LEU A 6 -12.95 9.33 -6.43
CA LEU A 6 -13.02 7.94 -5.99
C LEU A 6 -11.89 7.10 -6.59
N GLU A 7 -11.55 7.29 -7.86
CA GLU A 7 -10.42 6.61 -8.49
C GLU A 7 -9.08 7.01 -7.85
N TYR A 8 -8.87 8.31 -7.58
CA TYR A 8 -7.68 8.78 -6.88
C TYR A 8 -7.59 8.21 -5.45
N ALA A 9 -8.71 8.18 -4.72
CA ALA A 9 -8.77 7.59 -3.39
C ALA A 9 -8.48 6.09 -3.44
N LEU A 10 -9.02 5.38 -4.44
CA LEU A 10 -8.76 3.96 -4.65
C LEU A 10 -7.27 3.69 -4.91
N GLU A 11 -6.65 4.43 -5.83
CA GLU A 11 -5.22 4.29 -6.14
C GLU A 11 -4.36 4.53 -4.90
N HIS A 12 -4.70 5.55 -4.10
CA HIS A 12 -4.00 5.82 -2.85
C HIS A 12 -4.13 4.65 -1.85
N LEU A 13 -5.35 4.16 -1.62
CA LEU A 13 -5.60 3.07 -0.67
C LEU A 13 -4.97 1.74 -1.11
N GLU A 14 -4.99 1.43 -2.41
CA GLU A 14 -4.32 0.24 -2.96
C GLU A 14 -2.80 0.33 -2.78
N ARG A 15 -2.22 1.54 -2.90
CA ARG A 15 -0.80 1.76 -2.59
C ARG A 15 -0.49 1.58 -1.10
N GLU A 16 -1.36 2.03 -0.19
CA GLU A 16 -1.15 1.81 1.25
C GLU A 16 -1.19 0.31 1.60
N LEU A 17 -2.08 -0.48 0.99
CA LEU A 17 -2.05 -1.94 1.14
C LEU A 17 -0.76 -2.56 0.60
N ASP A 18 -0.28 -2.11 -0.55
CA ASP A 18 0.99 -2.58 -1.11
C ASP A 18 2.16 -2.31 -0.15
N ILE A 19 2.20 -1.15 0.49
CA ILE A 19 3.22 -0.82 1.50
C ILE A 19 3.10 -1.74 2.73
N ILE A 20 1.88 -2.04 3.19
CA ILE A 20 1.64 -2.96 4.31
C ILE A 20 2.15 -4.37 3.96
N ASP A 21 1.86 -4.85 2.75
CA ASP A 21 2.24 -6.20 2.30
C ASP A 21 3.73 -6.30 1.93
N ASN A 22 4.35 -5.19 1.54
CA ASN A 22 5.76 -5.09 1.15
C ASN A 22 6.55 -4.13 2.06
N PRO A 23 6.81 -4.51 3.32
CA PRO A 23 7.56 -3.68 4.27
C PRO A 23 9.06 -3.55 3.94
N TYR A 24 9.56 -4.35 3.00
CA TYR A 24 10.95 -4.33 2.54
C TYR A 24 11.01 -4.24 1.02
N ILE A 25 12.00 -3.50 0.53
CA ILE A 25 12.36 -3.41 -0.89
C ILE A 25 13.63 -4.23 -1.09
N TYR A 26 13.63 -5.07 -2.11
CA TYR A 26 14.76 -5.89 -2.51
C TYR A 26 15.50 -5.20 -3.66
N GLU A 27 16.79 -4.98 -3.48
CA GLU A 27 17.67 -4.39 -4.48
C GLU A 27 18.89 -5.28 -4.66
N TYR A 28 19.42 -5.34 -5.88
CA TYR A 28 20.69 -6.02 -6.13
C TYR A 28 21.84 -5.07 -5.86
N ASP A 29 22.75 -5.44 -4.96
CA ASP A 29 24.00 -4.73 -4.73
C ASP A 29 25.08 -5.36 -5.65
N GLU A 30 25.35 -4.69 -6.78
CA GLU A 30 26.33 -5.16 -7.78
C GLU A 30 27.76 -5.25 -7.22
N ASP A 31 28.12 -4.40 -6.24
CA ASP A 31 29.47 -4.42 -5.64
C ASP A 31 29.66 -5.62 -4.72
N LYS A 32 28.59 -6.08 -4.07
CA LYS A 32 28.60 -7.23 -3.16
C LYS A 32 28.13 -8.53 -3.81
N ASP A 33 27.70 -8.46 -5.07
CA ASP A 33 27.12 -9.56 -5.85
C ASP A 33 26.02 -10.31 -5.07
N MET A 34 25.15 -9.55 -4.41
CA MET A 34 24.10 -10.13 -3.56
C MET A 34 22.85 -9.26 -3.49
N GLU A 35 21.71 -9.89 -3.23
CA GLU A 35 20.46 -9.22 -2.96
C GLU A 35 20.46 -8.64 -1.54
N VAL A 36 20.18 -7.34 -1.43
CA VAL A 36 20.06 -6.63 -0.16
C VAL A 36 18.61 -6.19 0.02
N HIS A 37 18.07 -6.40 1.21
CA HIS A 37 16.75 -5.88 1.56
C HIS A 37 16.90 -4.60 2.39
N LYS A 38 16.20 -3.55 1.97
CA LYS A 38 16.08 -2.29 2.71
C LYS A 38 14.66 -2.15 3.22
N LYS A 39 14.48 -1.44 4.33
CA LYS A 39 13.13 -1.08 4.79
C LYS A 39 12.47 -0.22 3.71
N ASN A 40 11.22 -0.51 3.38
CA ASN A 40 10.44 0.33 2.49
C ASN A 40 10.37 1.74 3.11
N PRO A 41 10.85 2.79 2.42
CA PRO A 41 10.92 4.14 2.99
C PRO A 41 9.54 4.74 3.25
N TYR A 42 8.49 4.20 2.64
CA TYR A 42 7.10 4.58 2.88
C TYR A 42 6.48 3.81 4.04
N TYR A 43 7.16 2.80 4.58
CA TYR A 43 6.64 2.03 5.70
C TYR A 43 6.75 2.79 7.03
N VAL A 44 5.61 3.04 7.68
CA VAL A 44 5.53 3.73 8.98
C VAL A 44 5.10 2.75 10.06
N VAL A 45 6.01 2.50 11.01
CA VAL A 45 5.73 1.70 12.21
C VAL A 45 4.69 2.41 13.08
N GLY A 46 3.73 1.67 13.61
CA GLY A 46 2.53 2.17 14.29
C GLY A 46 1.33 2.39 13.36
N VAL A 47 1.54 2.48 12.04
CA VAL A 47 0.48 2.67 11.03
C VAL A 47 0.35 1.40 10.18
N HIS A 48 1.40 1.01 9.46
CA HIS A 48 1.35 -0.10 8.50
C HIS A 48 1.50 -1.49 9.15
N ASP A 49 1.91 -1.58 10.41
CA ASP A 49 1.84 -2.78 11.23
C ASP A 49 0.52 -2.91 12.00
N SER A 50 -0.37 -1.92 11.92
CA SER A 50 -1.64 -1.91 12.63
C SER A 50 -2.69 -2.79 11.92
N PRO A 51 -3.21 -3.86 12.57
CA PRO A 51 -4.28 -4.66 11.99
C PRO A 51 -5.57 -3.85 11.79
N TYR A 52 -5.80 -2.86 12.66
CA TYR A 52 -6.94 -1.96 12.57
C TYR A 52 -6.86 -1.11 11.30
N TYR A 53 -5.71 -0.48 11.05
CA TYR A 53 -5.49 0.33 9.85
C TYR A 53 -5.67 -0.48 8.57
N ARG A 54 -5.11 -1.70 8.51
CA ARG A 54 -5.30 -2.62 7.37
C ARG A 54 -6.79 -2.93 7.14
N SER A 55 -7.55 -3.16 8.22
CA SER A 55 -8.98 -3.48 8.12
C SER A 55 -9.80 -2.30 7.59
N GLU A 56 -9.46 -1.07 7.98
CA GLU A 56 -10.11 0.14 7.49
C GLU A 56 -9.85 0.34 5.99
N ILE A 57 -8.58 0.27 5.56
CA ILE A 57 -8.23 0.41 4.14
C ILE A 57 -8.96 -0.64 3.29
N THR A 58 -8.98 -1.90 3.73
CA THR A 58 -9.60 -2.99 2.97
C THR A 58 -11.11 -2.76 2.81
N ARG A 59 -11.77 -2.28 3.86
CA ARG A 59 -13.19 -1.92 3.83
C ARG A 59 -13.45 -0.74 2.89
N ASP A 60 -12.63 0.31 3.00
CA ASP A 60 -12.82 1.53 2.22
C ASP A 60 -12.59 1.28 0.72
N ILE A 61 -11.62 0.42 0.36
CA ILE A 61 -11.42 -0.05 -1.02
C ILE A 61 -12.67 -0.77 -1.54
N LEU A 62 -13.26 -1.68 -0.75
CA LEU A 62 -14.46 -2.40 -1.13
C LEU A 62 -15.64 -1.45 -1.36
N ASP A 63 -15.84 -0.49 -0.46
CA ASP A 63 -16.89 0.51 -0.58
C ASP A 63 -16.71 1.38 -1.83
N ILE A 64 -15.47 1.81 -2.11
CA ILE A 64 -15.17 2.61 -3.30
C ILE A 64 -15.37 1.79 -4.58
N LYS A 65 -14.89 0.55 -4.65
CA LYS A 65 -15.11 -0.35 -5.80
C LYS A 65 -16.60 -0.57 -6.06
N THR A 66 -17.37 -0.80 -5.00
CA THR A 66 -18.84 -0.93 -5.08
C THR A 66 -19.49 0.34 -5.65
N ARG A 67 -19.09 1.54 -5.19
CA ARG A 67 -19.61 2.82 -5.72
C ARG A 67 -19.22 3.07 -7.18
N LEU A 68 -18.06 2.57 -7.61
CA LEU A 68 -17.60 2.61 -8.99
C LEU A 68 -18.20 1.49 -9.86
N GLY A 69 -18.97 0.56 -9.28
CA GLY A 69 -19.58 -0.57 -9.99
C GLY A 69 -18.58 -1.66 -10.41
N ARG A 70 -17.49 -1.85 -9.65
CA ARG A 70 -16.44 -2.84 -9.87
C ARG A 70 -16.44 -3.94 -8.83
#